data_AF-A0A9D7W6Y7-F1
#
_entry.id   AF-A0A9D7W6Y7-F1
#
_cell.length_a   1.000
_cell.length_b   1.000
_cell.length_c   1.000
_cell.angle_alpha   90.00
_cell.angle_beta   90.00
_cell.angle_gamma   90.00
#
_symmetry.space_group_name_H-M   'P 1'
#
loop_
_entity.id
_entity.type
_entity.pdbx_description
1 polymer ?
#
loop_
_entity_poly.entity_id
_entity_poly.type
_entity_poly.pdbx_seq_one_letter_code
_entity_poly.pdbx_strand_id
1 'polypeptide(L)' 'MSRYRCPSCCCGPAVVLHPPKGVIPLCASCASPLQRQPLVRPIPLLVLLTVGGVLVASSIPILFTPEPAPRSRPEKLA' A
#
# COMPACT_ATOMS: atom_id res chain seq x y z
N MET A 1 13.99 -2.80 7.99
CA MET A 1 14.56 -1.93 9.04
C MET A 1 13.56 -1.77 10.19
N SER A 2 13.96 -2.12 11.41
CA SER A 2 13.14 -1.93 12.63
C SER A 2 13.35 -0.53 13.22
N ARG A 3 12.25 0.20 13.41
CA ARG A 3 12.26 1.50 14.08
C ARG A 3 11.93 1.31 15.56
N TYR A 4 12.65 2.02 16.42
CA TYR A 4 12.49 1.95 17.87
C TYR A 4 12.21 3.35 18.44
N ARG A 5 11.34 3.44 19.44
CA ARG A 5 11.09 4.67 20.23
C ARG A 5 11.15 4.38 21.72
N CYS A 6 11.60 5.38 22.47
CA CYS A 6 11.57 5.34 23.92
C CYS A 6 10.17 5.75 24.42
N PRO A 7 9.52 4.98 25.31
CA PRO A 7 8.21 5.35 25.88
C PRO A 7 8.33 6.36 27.02
N SER A 8 9.46 6.35 27.75
CA SER A 8 9.69 7.17 28.96
C SER A 8 10.23 8.54 28.61
N CYS A 9 11.16 8.57 27.66
CA CYS A 9 11.72 9.78 27.12
C CYS A 9 10.97 10.12 25.83
N CYS A 10 10.16 11.18 25.80
CA CYS A 10 9.63 11.76 24.55
C CYS A 10 10.75 12.35 23.65
N CYS A 11 12.01 12.11 24.00
CA CYS A 11 13.23 12.66 23.41
C CYS A 11 13.54 12.00 22.06
N GLY A 12 12.84 12.40 21.02
CA GLY A 12 13.40 12.40 19.67
C GLY A 12 12.87 11.39 18.65
N PRO A 13 13.40 11.47 17.42
CA PRO A 13 12.94 10.69 16.28
C PRO A 13 13.18 9.19 16.48
N ALA A 14 12.39 8.36 15.80
CA ALA A 14 12.54 6.91 15.88
C ALA A 14 13.91 6.49 15.35
N VAL A 15 14.69 5.75 16.15
CA VAL A 15 16.03 5.31 15.79
C VAL A 15 15.92 3.97 15.09
N VAL A 16 16.64 3.82 13.97
CA VAL A 16 16.77 2.54 13.27
C VAL A 16 17.94 1.79 13.88
N LEU A 17 17.64 0.68 14.55
CA LEU A 17 18.66 -0.16 15.18
C LEU A 17 18.59 -1.58 14.60
N HIS A 18 19.75 -2.22 14.53
CA HIS A 18 19.91 -3.64 14.21
C HIS A 18 20.44 -4.40 15.44
N PRO A 19 19.63 -4.54 16.50
CA PRO A 19 20.04 -5.30 17.66
C PRO A 19 20.24 -6.79 17.30
N PRO A 20 21.18 -7.48 17.97
CA PRO A 20 21.30 -8.93 17.87
C PRO A 20 19.97 -9.60 18.26
N LYS A 21 19.74 -10.80 17.71
CA LYS A 21 18.47 -11.53 17.90
C LYS A 21 18.21 -11.74 19.39
N GLY A 22 17.02 -11.33 19.86
CA GLY A 22 16.60 -11.50 21.26
C GLY A 22 17.01 -10.36 22.20
N VAL A 23 17.78 -9.36 21.75
CA VAL A 23 18.18 -8.23 22.58
C VAL A 23 17.24 -7.04 22.38
N ILE A 24 16.75 -6.49 23.48
CA ILE A 24 15.93 -5.27 23.49
C ILE A 24 16.87 -4.09 23.71
N PRO A 25 16.99 -3.16 22.74
CA PRO A 25 17.90 -2.03 22.90
C PRO A 25 17.38 -1.06 23.96
N LEU A 26 18.28 -0.45 24.72
CA LEU A 26 17.96 0.50 25.79
C LEU A 26 18.08 1.95 25.29
N CYS A 27 17.29 2.85 25.86
CA CYS A 27 17.42 4.28 25.60
C CYS A 27 18.69 4.83 26.25
N ALA A 28 19.51 5.59 25.49
CA ALA A 28 20.75 6.17 25.99
C ALA A 28 20.54 7.22 27.12
N SER A 29 19.37 7.86 27.17
CA SER A 29 19.09 8.93 28.15
C SER A 29 18.47 8.41 29.46
N CYS A 30 17.50 7.50 29.38
CA CYS A 30 16.74 7.03 30.54
C CYS A 30 16.89 5.52 30.82
N ALA A 31 17.74 4.81 30.08
CA ALA A 31 17.98 3.37 30.22
C ALA A 31 16.74 2.46 30.10
N SER A 32 15.59 3.00 29.68
CA SER A 32 14.36 2.23 29.50
C SER A 32 14.40 1.40 28.22
N PRO A 33 13.74 0.23 28.18
CA PRO A 33 13.68 -0.61 26.98
C PRO A 33 12.96 0.13 25.84
N LEU A 34 13.58 0.14 24.66
CA LEU A 34 13.00 0.76 23.48
C LEU A 34 11.89 -0.12 22.90
N GLN A 35 10.77 0.51 22.55
CA GLN A 35 9.64 -0.16 21.95
C GLN A 35 9.74 -0.14 20.43
N ARG A 36 9.54 -1.30 19.81
CA ARG A 36 9.54 -1.43 18.36
C ARG A 36 8.27 -0.77 17.80
N GLN A 37 8.45 0.21 16.92
CA GLN A 37 7.31 0.84 16.26
C GLN A 37 6.74 -0.08 15.20
N PRO A 38 5.39 -0.19 15.11
CA PRO A 38 4.76 -0.86 13.98
C PRO A 38 5.13 -0.09 12.71
N LEU A 39 5.65 -0.79 11.72
CA LEU A 39 5.75 -0.25 10.37
C LEU A 39 4.32 0.05 9.96
N VAL A 40 3.99 1.32 9.74
CA VAL A 40 2.64 1.78 9.35
C VAL A 40 2.20 0.88 8.20
N ARG A 41 1.28 -0.05 8.47
CA ARG A 41 0.80 -0.95 7.43
C ARG A 41 -0.02 -0.06 6.50
N PRO A 42 0.29 0.00 5.19
CA PRO A 42 -0.44 0.85 4.25
C PRO A 42 -1.83 0.28 3.93
N ILE A 43 -2.50 -0.36 4.90
CA ILE A 43 -3.82 -0.98 4.74
C ILE A 43 -4.85 0.04 4.24
N PRO A 44 -4.96 1.27 4.80
CA PRO A 44 -5.93 2.24 4.29
C PRO A 44 -5.66 2.63 2.82
N LEU A 45 -4.39 2.73 2.45
CA LEU A 45 -3.95 3.05 1.09
C LEU A 45 -4.27 1.91 0.10
N LEU A 46 -4.05 0.67 0.53
CA LEU A 46 -4.40 -0.52 -0.25
C LEU A 46 -5.91 -0.60 -0.49
N VAL A 47 -6.72 -0.34 0.54
CA VAL A 47 -8.19 -0.32 0.41
C VAL A 47 -8.64 0.78 -0.55
N LEU A 48 -8.04 1.97 -0.46
CA LEU A 48 -8.36 3.08 -1.36
C LEU A 48 -8.06 2.73 -2.83
N LEU A 49 -6.89 2.11 -3.08
CA LEU A 49 -6.48 1.72 -4.43
C LEU A 49 -7.35 0.60 -5.01
N THR A 50 -7.72 -0.39 -4.20
CA THR A 50 -8.56 -1.50 -4.69
C THR A 50 -9.98 -1.06 -4.98
N VAL A 51 -10.64 -0.39 -4.03
CA VAL A 51 -12.03 0.07 -4.20
C VAL A 51 -12.10 1.14 -5.28
N GLY A 52 -11.18 2.10 -5.29
CA GLY A 52 -11.10 3.13 -6.33
C GLY A 52 -10.83 2.55 -7.71
N GLY A 53 -9.91 1.59 -7.84
CA GLY A 53 -9.60 0.93 -9.10
C GLY A 53 -10.80 0.18 -9.70
N VAL A 54 -11.55 -0.54 -8.86
CA VAL A 54 -12.76 -1.25 -9.31
C VAL A 54 -13.84 -0.28 -9.78
N LEU A 55 -14.06 0.82 -9.06
CA LEU A 55 -15.02 1.87 -9.45
C LEU A 55 -14.63 2.58 -10.76
N VAL A 56 -13.33 2.82 -10.98
CA VAL A 56 -12.86 3.42 -12.24
C VAL A 56 -12.98 2.41 -13.38
N ALA A 57 -12.58 1.16 -13.19
CA ALA A 57 -12.70 0.13 -14.22
C ALA A 57 -14.16 -0.12 -14.63
N SER A 58 -15.11 -0.06 -13.70
CA SER A 58 -16.54 -0.25 -13.98
C SER A 58 -17.21 0.96 -14.65
N SER A 59 -16.61 2.15 -14.57
CA SER A 59 -17.15 3.38 -15.16
C SER A 59 -16.68 3.65 -16.60
N ILE A 60 -15.74 2.85 -17.12
CA ILE A 60 -15.25 2.98 -18.49
C ILE A 60 -16.04 2.01 -19.40
N PRO A 61 -16.93 2.50 -20.29
CA PRO A 61 -17.78 1.65 -21.14
C PRO A 61 -17.03 0.99 -22.32
N ILE A 62 -15.70 1.13 -22.40
CA ILE A 62 -14.88 0.65 -23.53
C ILE A 62 -14.89 -0.89 -23.65
N LEU A 63 -15.26 -1.63 -22.60
CA LEU A 63 -15.44 -3.09 -22.65
C LEU A 63 -16.82 -3.55 -23.15
N PHE A 64 -17.78 -2.63 -23.37
CA PHE A 64 -19.15 -2.96 -23.77
C PHE A 64 -19.53 -2.48 -25.18
N THR A 65 -18.57 -2.10 -26.01
CA THR A 65 -18.81 -1.96 -27.45
C THR A 65 -18.37 -3.26 -28.15
N PRO A 66 -19.29 -4.21 -28.39
CA PRO A 66 -18.99 -5.30 -29.32
C PRO A 66 -18.63 -4.65 -30.66
N GLU A 67 -17.52 -5.06 -31.25
CA GLU A 67 -17.11 -4.65 -32.59
C GLU A 67 -18.30 -4.90 -33.55
N PRO A 68 -18.83 -3.87 -34.24
CA PRO A 68 -19.97 -4.05 -35.10
C PRO A 68 -19.59 -5.04 -36.20
N ALA A 69 -20.33 -6.15 -36.28
CA ALA A 69 -20.10 -7.21 -37.25
C ALA A 69 -19.93 -6.61 -38.66
N PRO A 70 -18.94 -7.07 -39.45
CA PRO A 70 -18.69 -6.53 -40.77
C PRO A 70 -19.96 -6.67 -41.62
N ARG A 71 -20.50 -5.54 -42.09
CA ARG A 71 -21.62 -5.51 -43.04
C ARG A 71 -21.16 -6.16 -44.34
N SER A 72 -21.57 -7.41 -44.59
CA SER A 72 -21.52 -7.99 -45.93
C SER A 72 -22.39 -7.12 -46.85
N ARG A 73 -21.74 -6.49 -47.84
CA ARG A 73 -22.43 -5.76 -48.90
C ARG A 73 -23.28 -6.77 -49.70
N PRO A 74 -24.54 -6.47 -50.04
CA PRO A 74 -25.25 -7.26 -51.03
C PRO A 74 -24.64 -6.92 -52.40
N GLU A 75 -23.91 -7.87 -52.96
CA GLU A 75 -23.51 -7.90 -54.36
C GLU A 75 -24.78 -8.09 -55.20
N LYS A 76 -25.38 -6.99 -55.63
CA LYS A 76 -26.24 -6.95 -56.81
C LYS A 76 -25.41 -6.36 -57.93
N LEU A 77 -25.09 -7.16 -58.96
CA LEU A 77 -25.55 -6.96 -60.34
C LEU A 77 -24.88 -7.98 -61.29
N ALA A 78 -25.66 -8.92 -61.81
CA ALA A 78 -25.52 -9.48 -63.16
C ALA A 78 -26.89 -10.00 -63.60
#